data_AF-A0A0Q6F3S4-F1
#
_entry.id   AF-A0A0Q6F3S4-F1
#
_cell.length_a   1.000
_cell.length_b   1.000
_cell.length_c   1.000
_cell.angle_alpha   90.00
_cell.angle_beta   90.00
_cell.angle_gamma   90.00
#
_symmetry.space_group_name_H-M   'P 1'
#
loop_
_entity.id
_entity.type
_entity.pdbx_description
1 polymer ?
#
loop_
_entity_poly.entity_id
_entity_poly.type
_entity_poly.pdbx_seq_one_letter_code
_entity_poly.pdbx_strand_id
1 'polypeptide(L)'
;MSAADDALAELRSVVARQQESLRQLKDQAAAAREQVAVEREAFRRETRGQREEAAEEDRNGSNGRARQELQRRIDAGQTSMHQVMRGVDTHWSAVQVRAEVEQGVDAKVARLRAEDPRLAAEMDQRAARRP
;
A
#
# COMPACT_ATOMS: atom_id res chain seq x y z
N MET A 1 -57.57 -0.33 -24.13
CA MET A 1 -56.55 0.08 -23.15
C MET A 1 -56.10 1.47 -23.51
N SER A 2 -55.98 2.36 -22.53
CA SER A 2 -55.60 3.76 -22.74
C SER A 2 -54.08 3.87 -22.94
N ALA A 3 -53.61 4.82 -23.75
CA ALA A 3 -52.17 5.12 -23.86
C ALA A 3 -51.51 5.42 -22.50
N ALA A 4 -52.30 5.87 -21.52
CA ALA A 4 -51.85 6.05 -20.14
C ALA A 4 -51.60 4.72 -19.41
N ASP A 5 -52.36 3.66 -19.71
CA ASP A 5 -52.18 2.34 -19.11
C ASP A 5 -50.90 1.67 -19.65
N ASP A 6 -50.63 1.82 -20.94
CA ASP A 6 -49.42 1.30 -21.59
C ASP A 6 -48.16 2.01 -21.10
N ALA A 7 -48.18 3.34 -20.99
CA ALA A 7 -47.07 4.13 -20.44
C ALA A 7 -46.78 3.77 -18.97
N LEU A 8 -47.82 3.48 -18.19
CA LEU A 8 -47.69 3.10 -16.79
C LEU A 8 -47.16 1.66 -16.64
N ALA A 9 -47.53 0.75 -17.54
CA ALA A 9 -46.94 -0.58 -17.64
C ALA A 9 -45.45 -0.54 -18.03
N GLU A 10 -45.09 0.32 -18.98
CA GLU A 10 -43.70 0.50 -19.40
C GLU A 10 -42.85 1.07 -18.26
N LEU A 11 -43.33 2.11 -17.55
CA LEU A 11 -42.63 2.69 -16.40
C LEU A 11 -42.40 1.63 -15.30
N ARG A 12 -43.42 0.80 -14.99
CA ARG A 12 -43.29 -0.30 -14.03
C ARG A 12 -42.22 -1.30 -14.45
N SER A 13 -42.14 -1.63 -15.74
CA SER A 13 -41.10 -2.52 -16.27
C SER A 13 -39.68 -1.94 -16.14
N VAL A 14 -39.53 -0.62 -16.33
CA VAL A 14 -38.24 0.07 -16.17
C VAL A 14 -37.83 0.10 -14.70
N VAL A 15 -38.75 0.42 -13.80
CA VAL A 15 -38.49 0.42 -12.34
C VAL A 15 -38.10 -0.99 -11.87
N ALA A 16 -38.81 -2.03 -12.31
CA ALA A 16 -38.47 -3.41 -11.97
C ALA A 16 -37.05 -3.80 -12.44
N ARG A 17 -36.69 -3.44 -13.68
CA ARG A 17 -35.33 -3.67 -14.20
C ARG A 17 -34.26 -2.91 -13.41
N GLN A 18 -34.52 -1.65 -13.05
CA GLN A 18 -33.59 -0.85 -12.24
C GLN A 18 -33.43 -1.42 -10.82
N GLN A 19 -34.51 -1.88 -10.19
CA GLN A 19 -34.46 -2.52 -8.89
C GLN A 19 -33.61 -3.80 -8.92
N GLU A 20 -33.75 -4.60 -9.98
CA GLU A 20 -32.93 -5.80 -10.19
C GLU A 20 -31.46 -5.44 -10.42
N SER A 21 -31.15 -4.46 -11.27
CA SER A 21 -29.77 -3.99 -11.45
C SER A 21 -29.15 -3.46 -10.16
N LEU A 22 -29.92 -2.72 -9.34
CA LEU A 22 -29.45 -2.25 -8.04
C LEU A 22 -29.18 -3.39 -7.06
N ARG A 23 -30.00 -4.45 -7.10
CA ARG A 23 -29.77 -5.65 -6.29
C ARG A 23 -28.47 -6.34 -6.70
N GLN A 24 -28.27 -6.57 -8.00
CA GLN A 24 -27.05 -7.16 -8.53
C GLN A 24 -25.80 -6.36 -8.18
N LEU A 25 -25.87 -5.02 -8.30
CA LEU A 25 -24.75 -4.14 -7.91
C LEU A 25 -24.46 -4.21 -6.40
N LYS A 26 -25.49 -4.29 -5.56
CA LYS A 26 -25.29 -4.45 -4.10
C LYS A 26 -24.64 -5.79 -3.77
N ASP A 27 -25.05 -6.86 -4.43
CA ASP A 27 -24.49 -8.20 -4.23
C ASP A 27 -23.02 -8.24 -4.70
N GLN A 28 -22.72 -7.65 -5.87
CA GLN A 28 -21.34 -7.50 -6.36
C GLN A 28 -20.48 -6.65 -5.42
N ALA A 29 -21.00 -5.54 -4.90
CA ALA A 29 -20.29 -4.69 -3.96
C ALA A 29 -20.02 -5.41 -2.62
N ALA A 30 -20.97 -6.23 -2.16
CA ALA A 30 -20.78 -7.06 -0.97
C ALA A 30 -19.68 -8.10 -1.19
N ALA A 31 -19.70 -8.82 -2.33
CA ALA A 31 -18.68 -9.79 -2.69
C ALA A 31 -17.29 -9.15 -2.82
N ALA A 32 -17.19 -7.98 -3.47
CA ALA A 32 -15.92 -7.26 -3.60
C ALA A 32 -15.38 -6.79 -2.25
N ARG A 33 -16.25 -6.34 -1.33
CA ARG A 33 -15.84 -5.97 0.03
C ARG A 33 -15.29 -7.15 0.81
N GLU A 34 -15.91 -8.32 0.67
CA GLU A 34 -15.43 -9.55 1.30
C GLU A 34 -14.07 -9.96 0.75
N GLN A 35 -13.88 -9.94 -0.57
CA GLN A 35 -12.59 -10.22 -1.20
C GLN A 35 -11.49 -9.27 -0.69
N VAL A 36 -11.77 -7.97 -0.64
CA VAL A 36 -10.84 -6.97 -0.10
C VAL A 36 -10.53 -7.24 1.38
N ALA A 37 -11.49 -7.71 2.17
CA ALA A 37 -11.24 -8.06 3.57
C ALA A 37 -10.29 -9.25 3.70
N VAL A 38 -10.52 -10.30 2.92
CA VAL A 38 -9.67 -11.51 2.85
C VAL A 38 -8.25 -11.16 2.39
N GLU A 39 -8.11 -10.40 1.30
CA GLU A 39 -6.81 -9.99 0.76
C GLU A 39 -6.04 -9.12 1.77
N ARG A 40 -6.73 -8.20 2.45
CA ARG A 40 -6.11 -7.38 3.51
C ARG A 40 -5.61 -8.22 4.66
N GLU A 41 -6.33 -9.27 5.04
CA GLU A 41 -5.90 -10.15 6.11
C GLU A 41 -4.69 -10.99 5.68
N ALA A 42 -4.73 -11.58 4.47
CA ALA A 42 -3.61 -12.31 3.90
C ALA A 42 -2.35 -11.44 3.83
N PHE A 43 -2.47 -10.22 3.29
CA PHE A 43 -1.38 -9.26 3.21
C PHE A 43 -0.82 -8.88 4.58
N ARG A 44 -1.66 -8.71 5.60
CA ARG A 44 -1.21 -8.45 6.98
C ARG A 44 -0.39 -9.60 7.53
N ARG A 45 -0.83 -10.85 7.32
CA ARG A 45 -0.11 -12.04 7.79
C ARG A 45 1.25 -12.17 7.11
N GLU A 46 1.27 -12.02 5.78
CA GLU A 46 2.50 -12.07 4.99
C GLU A 46 3.49 -10.97 5.42
N THR A 47 3.03 -9.72 5.50
CA THR A 47 3.86 -8.59 5.93
C THR A 47 4.40 -8.78 7.34
N ARG A 48 3.62 -9.41 8.23
CA ARG A 48 4.08 -9.72 9.58
C ARG A 48 5.21 -10.74 9.57
N GLY A 49 5.06 -11.83 8.81
CA GLY A 49 6.10 -12.86 8.69
C GLY A 49 7.41 -12.28 8.16
N GLN A 50 7.34 -11.50 7.07
CA GLN A 50 8.52 -10.84 6.50
C GLN A 50 9.21 -9.88 7.47
N ARG A 51 8.45 -9.17 8.31
CA ARG A 51 9.02 -8.28 9.34
C ARG A 51 9.67 -9.05 10.47
N GLU A 52 9.09 -10.16 10.88
CA GLU A 52 9.66 -11.02 11.92
C GLU A 52 10.98 -11.63 11.45
N GLU A 53 11.02 -12.16 10.21
CA GLU A 53 12.23 -12.68 9.58
C GLU A 53 13.33 -11.62 9.45
N ALA A 54 12.99 -10.43 8.90
CA ALA A 54 13.94 -9.33 8.78
C ALA A 54 14.47 -8.87 10.16
N ALA A 55 13.62 -8.85 11.18
CA ALA A 55 14.05 -8.52 12.55
C ALA A 55 14.99 -9.60 13.11
N GLU A 56 14.79 -10.88 12.80
CA GLU A 56 15.70 -11.95 13.19
C GLU A 56 17.07 -11.84 12.50
N GLU A 57 17.08 -11.55 11.20
CA GLU A 57 18.31 -11.25 10.44
C GLU A 57 19.05 -10.02 10.98
N ASP A 58 18.32 -8.99 11.40
CA ASP A 58 18.94 -7.84 12.02
C ASP A 58 19.51 -8.21 13.39
N ARG A 59 18.79 -8.95 14.24
CA ARG A 59 19.29 -9.43 15.55
C ARG A 59 20.55 -10.27 15.44
N ASN A 60 20.58 -11.19 14.47
CA ASN A 60 21.74 -12.06 14.27
C ASN A 60 22.91 -11.33 13.57
N GLY A 61 22.69 -10.11 13.06
CA GLY A 61 23.71 -9.26 12.45
C GLY A 61 23.96 -9.55 10.96
N SER A 62 23.14 -10.35 10.30
CA SER A 62 23.28 -10.69 8.88
C SER A 62 23.22 -9.47 7.98
N ASN A 63 22.42 -8.47 8.36
CA ASN A 63 22.30 -7.21 7.61
C ASN A 63 23.29 -6.13 8.09
N GLY A 64 24.29 -6.50 8.91
CA GLY A 64 25.35 -5.62 9.38
C GLY A 64 25.09 -4.96 10.74
N ARG A 65 26.17 -4.37 11.29
CA ARG A 65 26.22 -3.89 12.67
C ARG A 65 25.22 -2.78 12.98
N ALA A 66 24.98 -1.87 12.01
CA ALA A 66 24.04 -0.77 12.21
C ALA A 66 22.61 -1.26 12.41
N ARG A 67 22.18 -2.23 11.60
CA ARG A 67 20.84 -2.83 11.70
C ARG A 67 20.68 -3.66 12.95
N GLN A 68 21.69 -4.44 13.33
CA GLN A 68 21.71 -5.16 14.60
C GLN A 68 21.54 -4.23 15.80
N GLU A 69 22.33 -3.16 15.85
CA GLU A 69 22.24 -2.20 16.94
C GLU A 69 20.90 -1.45 16.94
N LEU A 70 20.38 -1.10 15.76
CA LEU A 70 19.06 -0.49 15.66
C LEU A 70 17.96 -1.43 16.15
N GLN A 71 17.97 -2.70 15.73
CA GLN A 71 16.99 -3.69 16.16
C GLN A 71 17.03 -3.93 17.66
N ARG A 72 18.23 -4.01 18.26
CA ARG A 72 18.39 -4.08 19.72
C ARG A 72 17.72 -2.90 20.43
N ARG A 73 17.88 -1.69 19.90
CA ARG A 73 17.27 -0.46 20.46
C ARG A 73 15.76 -0.43 20.27
N ILE A 74 15.25 -0.95 19.14
CA ILE A 74 13.80 -1.11 18.90
C ILE A 74 13.21 -2.13 19.88
N ASP A 75 13.85 -3.29 20.05
CA ASP A 75 13.42 -4.34 20.99
C ASP A 75 13.43 -3.82 22.44
N ALA A 76 14.37 -2.94 22.78
CA ALA A 76 14.44 -2.26 24.09
C ALA A 76 13.46 -1.07 24.25
N GLY A 77 12.65 -0.76 23.24
CA GLY A 77 11.69 0.36 23.27
C GLY A 77 12.34 1.75 23.27
N GLN A 78 13.63 1.86 22.92
CA GLN A 78 14.37 3.12 22.92
C GLN A 78 14.14 3.96 21.66
N THR A 79 13.74 3.32 20.56
CA THR A 79 13.46 3.96 19.27
C THR A 79 12.44 3.14 18.48
N SER A 80 12.04 3.65 17.32
CA SER A 80 11.20 2.94 16.35
C SER A 80 11.62 3.29 14.93
N MET A 81 11.34 2.39 13.97
CA MET A 81 11.57 2.69 12.55
C MET A 81 10.90 3.99 12.09
N HIS A 82 9.76 4.34 12.68
CA HIS A 82 9.10 5.62 12.41
C HIS A 82 9.95 6.83 12.81
N GLN A 83 10.55 6.80 14.01
CA GLN A 83 11.43 7.86 14.49
C GLN A 83 12.73 7.94 13.69
N VAL A 84 13.28 6.78 13.28
CA VAL A 84 14.46 6.71 12.39
C VAL A 84 14.19 7.40 11.06
N MET A 85 13.08 7.06 10.41
CA MET A 85 12.73 7.61 9.08
C MET A 85 12.35 9.08 9.14
N ARG A 86 11.80 9.56 10.27
CA ARG A 86 11.56 11.00 10.47
C ARG A 86 12.80 11.80 10.87
N GLY A 87 13.96 11.15 11.03
CA GLY A 87 15.17 11.82 11.47
C GLY A 87 15.16 12.27 12.94
N VAL A 88 14.20 11.80 13.73
CA VAL A 88 14.10 12.11 15.17
C VAL A 88 15.18 11.37 15.95
N ASP A 89 15.47 10.12 15.56
CA ASP A 89 16.56 9.34 16.14
C ASP A 89 17.89 9.69 15.44
N THR A 90 18.77 10.36 16.19
CA THR A 90 20.08 10.82 15.74
C THR A 90 21.22 9.88 16.10
N HIS A 91 20.93 8.72 16.71
CA HIS A 91 21.94 7.72 17.01
C HIS A 91 22.59 7.21 15.71
N TRP A 92 23.89 6.88 15.76
CA TRP A 92 24.66 6.50 14.57
C TRP A 92 24.02 5.36 13.78
N SER A 93 23.43 4.36 14.47
CA SER A 93 22.77 3.23 13.82
C SER A 93 21.52 3.66 13.05
N ALA A 94 20.74 4.60 13.58
CA ALA A 94 19.57 5.15 12.91
C ALA A 94 19.96 5.99 11.69
N VAL A 95 21.00 6.82 11.83
CA VAL A 95 21.52 7.64 10.73
C VAL A 95 22.01 6.76 9.59
N GLN A 96 22.80 5.73 9.90
CA GLN A 96 23.34 4.82 8.90
C GLN A 96 22.24 4.03 8.20
N VAL A 97 21.29 3.42 8.95
CA VAL A 97 20.20 2.66 8.34
C VAL A 97 19.31 3.55 7.47
N ARG A 98 19.06 4.80 7.86
CA ARG A 98 18.34 5.75 7.02
C ARG A 98 19.08 6.03 5.71
N ALA A 99 20.38 6.27 5.77
CA ALA A 99 21.20 6.47 4.57
C ALA A 99 21.20 5.23 3.65
N GLU A 100 21.29 4.02 4.21
CA GLU A 100 21.17 2.77 3.43
C GLU A 100 19.82 2.65 2.72
N VAL A 101 18.73 3.04 3.39
CA VAL A 101 17.38 3.02 2.81
C VAL A 101 17.25 4.07 1.70
N GLU A 102 17.74 5.29 1.92
CA GLU A 102 17.75 6.36 0.91
C GLU A 102 18.51 5.91 -0.36
N GLN A 103 19.71 5.37 -0.20
CA GLN A 103 20.50 4.81 -1.32
C GLN A 103 19.77 3.68 -2.05
N GLY A 104 19.12 2.78 -1.30
CA GLY A 104 18.35 1.69 -1.87
C GLY A 104 17.12 2.17 -2.67
N VAL A 105 16.47 3.24 -2.22
CA VAL A 105 15.35 3.86 -2.94
C VAL A 105 15.86 4.52 -4.23
N ASP A 106 16.94 5.29 -4.15
CA ASP A 106 17.53 5.96 -5.31
C ASP A 106 17.96 4.95 -6.39
N ALA A 107 18.59 3.85 -5.99
CA ALA A 107 18.97 2.78 -6.90
C ALA A 107 17.76 2.13 -7.58
N LYS A 108 16.67 1.87 -6.85
CA LYS A 108 15.43 1.32 -7.42
C LYS A 108 14.76 2.29 -8.38
N VAL A 109 14.72 3.58 -8.04
CA VAL A 109 14.18 4.63 -8.92
C VAL A 109 15.02 4.73 -10.20
N ALA A 110 16.35 4.72 -10.08
CA ALA A 110 17.24 4.75 -11.24
C ALA A 110 17.02 3.53 -12.16
N ARG A 111 16.88 2.33 -11.58
CA ARG A 111 16.57 1.11 -12.34
C ARG A 111 15.21 1.20 -13.04
N LEU A 112 14.16 1.62 -12.33
CA LEU A 112 12.82 1.80 -12.91
C LEU A 112 12.83 2.80 -14.06
N ARG A 113 13.58 3.89 -13.94
CA ARG A 113 13.72 4.87 -15.03
C ARG A 113 14.41 4.30 -16.26
N ALA A 114 15.36 3.37 -16.08
CA ALA A 114 16.05 2.71 -17.19
C ALA A 114 15.17 1.64 -17.86
N GLU A 115 14.37 0.93 -17.08
CA GLU A 115 13.47 -0.14 -17.57
C GLU A 115 12.21 0.40 -18.24
N ASP A 116 11.67 1.54 -17.76
CA ASP A 116 10.48 2.17 -18.33
C ASP A 116 10.68 3.70 -18.53
N PRO A 117 11.15 4.10 -19.73
CA PRO A 117 11.34 5.51 -20.07
C PRO A 117 10.04 6.33 -20.08
N ARG A 118 8.87 5.70 -20.29
CA ARG A 118 7.58 6.43 -20.28
C ARG A 118 7.21 6.77 -18.85
N LEU A 119 7.32 5.81 -17.93
CA LEU A 119 7.11 6.05 -16.51
C LEU A 119 8.10 7.09 -15.95
N ALA A 120 9.36 7.05 -16.39
CA ALA A 120 10.36 8.06 -16.03
C ALA A 120 9.89 9.49 -16.40
N ALA A 121 9.42 9.68 -17.63
CA ALA A 121 8.92 10.97 -18.10
C ALA A 121 7.70 11.45 -17.31
N GLU A 122 6.78 10.55 -16.93
CA GLU A 122 5.64 10.89 -16.09
C GLU A 122 6.05 11.30 -14.66
N MET A 123 7.04 10.62 -14.08
CA MET A 123 7.59 10.95 -12.76
C MET A 123 8.24 12.34 -12.76
N ASP A 124 9.03 12.66 -13.78
CA ASP A 124 9.72 13.95 -13.91
C ASP A 124 8.71 15.09 -14.13
N GLN A 125 7.68 14.87 -14.95
CA GLN A 125 6.58 15.83 -15.11
C GLN A 125 5.81 16.08 -13.81
N ARG A 126 5.58 15.05 -12.99
CA ARG A 126 4.94 15.20 -11.68
C ARG A 126 5.83 15.94 -10.68
N ALA A 127 7.13 15.65 -10.66
CA ALA A 127 8.09 16.34 -9.81
C ALA A 127 8.16 17.84 -10.14
N ALA A 128 8.17 18.19 -11.43
CA ALA A 128 8.17 19.58 -11.89
C ALA A 128 6.87 20.36 -11.59
N ARG A 129 5.77 19.67 -11.25
CA ARG A 129 4.48 20.28 -10.90
C ARG A 129 4.24 20.45 -9.40
N ARG A 130 5.15 19.96 -8.54
CA ARG A 130 5.11 20.25 -7.11
C ARG A 130 5.71 21.65 -6.87
N PRO A 131 4.94 22.61 -6.34
CA PRO A 131 5.46 23.94 -6.00
C PRO A 131 6.50 23.89 -4.88
#